data_AF-A0A7S2EPU0-F1
#
_entry.id   AF-A0A7S2EPU0-F1
#
_cell.length_a   1.000
_cell.length_b   1.000
_cell.length_c   1.000
_cell.angle_alpha   90.00
_cell.angle_beta   90.00
_cell.angle_gamma   90.00
#
_symmetry.space_group_name_H-M   'P 1'
#
loop_
_entity.id
_entity.type
_entity.pdbx_description
1 polymer ?
#
loop_
_entity_poly.entity_id
_entity_poly.type
_entity_poly.pdbx_seq_one_letter_code
_entity_poly.pdbx_strand_id
1 'polypeptide(L)'
;TDGDGDGDEEEEGGDDDDDDRLAKQEGGRRPYDNLRLYPGDGTKLLRVLPPSCADAVLVTFPDPFEKDHHKRWRIVQDDTISSVERALVPGRGMFLLATE
;
A
#
# COMPACT_ATOMS: atom_id res chain seq x y z
N THR A 1 -12.50 -63.01 -10.82
CA THR A 1 -11.22 -63.12 -10.11
C THR A 1 -10.63 -61.72 -10.13
N ASP A 2 -10.93 -60.95 -9.09
CA ASP A 2 -10.03 -60.65 -7.96
C ASP A 2 -8.89 -59.71 -8.44
N GLY A 3 -8.59 -58.56 -7.85
CA GLY A 3 -9.06 -57.85 -6.67
C GLY A 3 -8.86 -56.33 -6.91
N ASP A 4 -9.50 -55.48 -6.11
CA ASP A 4 -8.94 -54.86 -4.89
C ASP A 4 -7.84 -53.84 -5.17
N GLY A 5 -8.13 -52.59 -4.77
CA GLY A 5 -7.21 -51.46 -4.85
C GLY A 5 -7.88 -50.17 -4.44
N ASP A 6 -8.25 -50.09 -3.16
CA ASP A 6 -8.54 -48.86 -2.43
C ASP A 6 -7.48 -47.79 -2.69
N GLY A 7 -7.93 -46.55 -2.77
CA GLY A 7 -7.10 -45.36 -2.90
C GLY A 7 -7.95 -44.11 -2.67
N ASP A 8 -8.53 -44.02 -1.48
CA ASP A 8 -8.88 -42.75 -0.85
C ASP A 8 -7.62 -41.88 -0.79
N GLU A 9 -7.63 -40.75 -1.50
CA GLU A 9 -6.83 -39.58 -1.15
C GLU A 9 -7.78 -38.39 -1.16
N GLU A 10 -8.51 -38.26 -0.05
CA GLU A 10 -9.04 -36.99 0.42
C GLU A 10 -7.88 -36.07 0.83
N GLU A 11 -8.06 -34.80 0.49
CA GLU A 11 -7.46 -33.60 1.10
C GLU A 11 -5.94 -33.43 0.85
N GLU A 12 -5.37 -32.23 0.69
CA GLU A 12 -5.66 -31.01 1.43
C GLU A 12 -5.40 -29.79 0.54
N GLY A 13 -6.33 -28.84 0.62
CA GLY A 13 -6.01 -27.44 0.35
C GLY A 13 -5.03 -26.95 1.42
N GLY A 14 -3.91 -26.40 0.98
CA GLY A 14 -2.93 -25.67 1.78
C GLY A 14 -2.08 -24.87 0.80
N ASP A 15 -1.74 -23.61 1.00
CA ASP A 15 -1.83 -22.77 2.19
C ASP A 15 -2.01 -21.33 1.68
N ASP A 16 -3.21 -20.76 1.81
CA ASP A 16 -3.46 -19.32 1.62
C ASP A 16 -2.99 -18.49 2.84
N ASP A 17 -2.14 -19.07 3.71
CA ASP A 17 -1.71 -18.54 5.01
C ASP A 17 -0.44 -17.66 4.97
N ASP A 18 -0.08 -17.12 3.80
CA ASP A 18 1.06 -16.19 3.69
C ASP A 18 0.69 -14.71 3.92
N ASP A 19 -0.59 -14.37 4.15
CA ASP A 19 -1.05 -12.98 4.39
C ASP A 19 -1.16 -12.59 5.88
N ASP A 20 -0.74 -13.44 6.82
CA ASP A 20 -0.85 -13.16 8.27
C ASP A 20 0.49 -12.85 8.98
N ARG A 21 1.59 -12.72 8.22
CA ARG A 21 2.94 -12.51 8.81
C ARG A 21 3.30 -11.06 9.18
N LEU A 22 2.43 -10.08 8.95
CA LEU A 22 2.72 -8.66 9.26
C LEU A 22 1.97 -8.08 10.48
N ALA A 23 1.12 -8.86 11.15
CA ALA A 23 0.29 -8.36 12.26
C ALA A 23 0.91 -8.50 13.67
N LYS A 24 2.23 -8.69 13.79
CA LYS A 24 2.93 -8.65 15.10
C LYS A 24 3.75 -7.39 15.25
N GLN A 25 3.09 -6.27 15.53
CA GLN A 25 3.76 -5.14 16.16
C GLN A 25 3.10 -4.84 17.51
N GLU A 26 3.58 -5.57 18.52
CA GLU A 26 3.30 -5.30 19.93
C GLU A 26 3.66 -3.85 20.29
N GLY A 27 2.69 -3.11 20.85
CA GLY A 27 2.84 -2.36 22.10
C GLY A 27 3.99 -1.35 22.29
N GLY A 28 4.70 -0.92 21.25
CA GLY A 28 5.75 0.09 21.37
C GLY A 28 5.15 1.48 21.66
N ARG A 29 5.56 2.11 22.78
CA ARG A 29 5.25 3.52 23.08
C ARG A 29 5.41 4.35 21.81
N ARG A 30 4.34 5.02 21.36
CA ARG A 30 4.47 6.05 20.31
C ARG A 30 5.29 7.18 20.93
N PRO A 31 6.52 7.46 20.46
CA PRO A 31 7.34 8.52 21.04
C PRO A 31 6.78 9.93 20.74
N TYR A 32 5.75 10.01 19.90
CA TYR A 32 5.15 11.25 19.41
C TYR A 32 3.63 11.15 19.39
N ASP A 33 2.96 12.15 19.95
CA ASP A 33 1.49 12.24 19.99
C ASP A 33 0.87 12.74 18.67
N ASN A 34 1.68 13.37 17.83
CA ASN A 34 1.27 13.93 16.54
C ASN A 34 1.57 13.01 15.34
N LEU A 35 2.08 11.79 15.58
CA LEU A 35 2.36 10.82 14.53
C LEU A 35 1.24 9.79 14.43
N ARG A 36 0.70 9.62 13.22
CA ARG A 36 -0.28 8.59 12.89
C ARG A 36 0.29 7.72 11.78
N LEU A 37 0.09 6.42 11.90
CA LEU A 37 0.48 5.43 10.90
C LEU A 37 -0.78 4.77 10.37
N TYR A 38 -0.87 4.66 9.06
CA TYR A 38 -1.94 3.95 8.38
C TYR A 38 -1.31 2.74 7.68
N PRO A 39 -1.61 1.50 8.13
CA PRO A 39 -1.13 0.31 7.45
C PRO A 39 -1.91 0.13 6.14
N GLY A 40 -1.18 0.05 5.02
CA GLY A 40 -1.75 -0.22 3.71
C GLY A 40 -1.27 0.75 2.62
N ASP A 41 -2.05 0.84 1.55
CA ASP A 41 -1.71 1.60 0.36
C ASP A 41 -2.00 3.10 0.56
N GLY A 42 -0.92 3.90 0.54
CA GLY A 42 -1.01 5.36 0.68
C GLY A 42 -1.78 6.05 -0.45
N THR A 43 -1.81 5.48 -1.65
CA THR A 43 -2.58 6.04 -2.78
C THR A 43 -4.08 5.88 -2.57
N LYS A 44 -4.52 4.77 -1.96
CA LYS A 44 -5.91 4.57 -1.56
C LYS A 44 -6.30 5.50 -0.42
N LEU A 45 -5.38 5.72 0.54
CA LEU A 45 -5.60 6.68 1.63
C LEU A 45 -5.80 8.10 1.09
N LEU A 46 -4.97 8.55 0.14
CA LEU A 46 -5.10 9.87 -0.50
C LEU A 46 -6.49 10.11 -1.14
N ARG A 47 -7.16 9.05 -1.63
CA ARG A 47 -8.50 9.16 -2.24
C ARG A 47 -9.61 9.40 -1.21
N VAL A 48 -9.43 8.99 0.05
CA VAL A 48 -10.44 9.13 1.11
C VAL A 48 -10.20 10.30 2.04
N LEU A 49 -9.01 10.91 1.99
CA LEU A 49 -8.73 12.12 2.76
C LEU A 49 -9.72 13.25 2.42
N PRO A 50 -10.13 14.08 3.39
CA PRO A 50 -10.90 15.29 3.11
C PRO A 50 -10.16 16.22 2.15
N PRO A 51 -10.87 17.03 1.35
CA PRO A 51 -10.22 18.04 0.53
C PRO A 51 -9.50 19.09 1.41
N SER A 52 -8.37 19.60 0.92
CA SER A 52 -7.62 20.70 1.56
C SER A 52 -7.23 20.46 3.02
N CYS A 53 -6.92 19.22 3.38
CA CYS A 53 -6.55 18.82 4.74
C CYS A 53 -5.03 18.73 4.99
N ALA A 54 -4.21 18.83 3.94
CA ALA A 54 -2.76 18.66 4.03
C ALA A 54 -2.02 19.92 3.56
N ASP A 55 -1.02 20.34 4.33
CA ASP A 55 -0.08 21.39 3.92
C ASP A 55 1.00 20.86 2.98
N ALA A 56 1.39 19.59 3.12
CA ALA A 56 2.37 18.96 2.26
C ALA A 56 2.09 17.47 2.08
N VAL A 57 2.40 16.96 0.89
CA VAL A 57 2.52 15.52 0.61
C VAL A 57 3.96 15.26 0.17
N LEU A 58 4.61 14.34 0.85
CA LEU A 58 6.00 13.97 0.60
C LEU A 58 6.07 12.53 0.08
N VAL A 59 6.73 12.36 -1.07
CA VAL A 59 7.07 11.05 -1.64
C VAL A 59 8.58 10.99 -1.79
N THR A 60 9.22 10.16 -0.96
CA THR A 60 10.67 9.99 -0.94
C THR A 60 11.05 8.65 -1.53
N PHE A 61 11.90 8.69 -2.56
CA PHE A 61 12.51 7.52 -3.19
C PHE A 61 11.49 6.45 -3.59
N PRO A 62 10.45 6.80 -4.37
CA PRO A 62 9.52 5.80 -4.86
C PRO A 62 10.23 4.87 -5.85
N ASP A 63 9.80 3.62 -5.93
CA ASP A 63 10.37 2.68 -6.89
C ASP A 63 10.29 3.24 -8.33
N PRO A 64 11.41 3.26 -9.07
CA PRO A 64 11.47 3.94 -10.37
C PRO A 64 10.69 3.20 -11.47
N PHE A 65 10.51 1.88 -11.33
CA PHE A 65 9.88 1.02 -12.32
C PHE A 65 10.43 1.26 -13.74
N GLU A 66 11.70 0.90 -13.96
CA GLU A 66 12.44 1.22 -15.19
C GLU A 66 11.83 0.61 -16.46
N LYS A 67 11.28 -0.61 -16.37
CA LYS A 67 10.73 -1.32 -17.52
C LYS A 67 9.39 -0.72 -17.95
N ASP A 68 9.17 -0.63 -19.27
CA ASP A 68 7.96 -0.02 -19.83
C ASP A 68 6.65 -0.67 -19.36
N HIS A 69 6.62 -1.99 -19.21
CA HIS A 69 5.45 -2.70 -18.71
C HIS A 69 5.16 -2.45 -17.22
N HIS A 70 6.08 -1.81 -16.50
CA HIS A 70 5.92 -1.44 -15.09
C HIS A 70 5.45 0.00 -14.87
N LYS A 71 5.26 0.80 -15.94
CA LYS A 71 4.83 2.21 -15.82
C LYS A 71 3.57 2.38 -14.95
N ARG A 72 2.62 1.44 -15.03
CA ARG A 72 1.36 1.46 -14.26
C ARG A 72 1.53 1.37 -12.74
N TRP A 73 2.69 0.98 -12.25
CA TRP A 73 2.98 0.81 -10.83
C TRP A 73 3.66 2.04 -10.22
N ARG A 74 4.10 3.00 -11.05
CA ARG A 74 4.68 4.25 -10.57
C ARG A 74 3.64 5.02 -9.76
N ILE A 75 4.05 5.58 -8.64
CA ILE A 75 3.18 6.43 -7.81
C ILE A 75 2.83 7.74 -8.51
N VAL A 76 3.77 8.32 -9.26
CA VAL A 76 3.59 9.58 -9.98
C VAL A 76 2.85 9.31 -11.29
N GLN A 77 1.52 9.38 -11.23
CA GLN A 77 0.57 9.22 -12.33
C GLN A 77 -0.58 10.23 -12.15
N ASP A 78 -1.29 10.56 -13.23
CA ASP A 78 -2.35 11.58 -13.23
C ASP A 78 -3.38 11.38 -12.11
N ASP A 79 -3.82 10.14 -11.90
CA ASP A 79 -4.77 9.75 -10.84
C ASP A 79 -4.27 10.08 -9.42
N THR A 80 -3.01 9.77 -9.15
CA THR A 80 -2.39 10.03 -7.85
C THR A 80 -2.18 11.53 -7.68
N ILE A 81 -1.70 12.22 -8.70
CA ILE A 81 -1.49 13.68 -8.67
C ILE A 81 -2.81 14.41 -8.42
N SER A 82 -3.90 13.98 -9.05
CA SER A 82 -5.24 14.54 -8.84
C SER A 82 -5.72 14.34 -7.40
N SER A 83 -5.41 13.18 -6.80
CA SER A 83 -5.73 12.88 -5.41
C SER A 83 -4.90 13.75 -4.43
N VAL A 84 -3.63 13.97 -4.76
CA VAL A 84 -2.73 14.85 -3.99
C VAL A 84 -3.20 16.30 -4.07
N GLU A 85 -3.48 16.82 -5.26
CA GLU A 85 -3.97 18.18 -5.46
C GLU A 85 -5.23 18.45 -4.63
N ARG A 86 -6.20 17.54 -4.66
CA ARG A 86 -7.43 17.63 -3.89
C ARG A 86 -7.17 17.69 -2.38
N ALA A 87 -6.23 16.90 -1.88
CA ALA A 87 -5.90 16.84 -0.45
C ALA A 87 -5.11 18.07 0.02
N LEU A 88 -4.37 18.73 -0.87
CA LEU A 88 -3.55 19.89 -0.54
C LEU A 88 -4.38 21.17 -0.36
N VAL A 89 -3.92 22.05 0.55
CA VAL A 89 -4.49 23.39 0.72
C VAL A 89 -4.22 24.24 -0.54
N PRO A 90 -5.24 24.75 -1.24
CA PRO A 90 -5.04 25.53 -2.46
C PRO A 90 -4.17 26.76 -2.23
N GLY A 91 -3.22 27.01 -3.14
CA GLY A 91 -2.33 28.18 -3.11
C GLY A 91 -1.19 28.15 -2.08
N ARG A 92 -1.18 27.19 -1.13
CA ARG A 92 -0.10 27.01 -0.15
C ARG A 92 0.49 25.59 -0.14
N GLY A 93 -0.32 24.60 -0.47
CA GLY A 93 0.05 23.20 -0.38
C GLY A 93 1.23 22.83 -1.28
N MET A 94 2.08 21.93 -0.79
CA MET A 94 3.28 21.50 -1.50
C MET A 94 3.24 20.00 -1.79
N PHE A 95 3.52 19.61 -3.03
CA PHE A 95 3.88 18.25 -3.37
C PHE A 95 5.40 18.15 -3.55
N LEU A 96 6.05 17.40 -2.66
CA LEU A 96 7.49 17.22 -2.62
C LEU A 96 7.83 15.81 -3.10
N LEU A 97 8.64 15.72 -4.15
CA LEU A 97 9.11 14.47 -4.72
C LEU A 97 10.63 14.43 -4.72
N ALA A 98 11.19 13.33 -4.21
CA ALA A 98 12.62 13.04 -4.30
C ALA A 98 12.83 11.66 -4.93
N THR A 99 13.80 11.57 -5.82
CA THR A 99 14.30 10.35 -6.47
C THR A 99 15.83 10.41 -6.49
N GLU A 100 16.48 9.24 -6.61
CA GLU A 100 17.94 9.10 -6.78
C GLU A 100 18.48 9.87 -7.99
#